data_AF-A0A5J4TMX0-F1
#
_entry.id   AF-A0A5J4TMX0-F1
#
_cell.length_a   1.000
_cell.length_b   1.000
_cell.length_c   1.000
_cell.angle_alpha   90.00
_cell.angle_beta   90.00
_cell.angle_gamma   90.00
#
_symmetry.space_group_name_H-M   'P 1'
#
loop_
_entity.id
_entity.type
_entity.pdbx_description
1 polymer ?
#
loop_
_entity_poly.entity_id
_entity_poly.type
_entity_poly.pdbx_seq_one_letter_code
_entity_poly.pdbx_strand_id
1 'polypeptide(L)'
;MKDIIYYEALEKALIEVVQGAELQAREQFCTKCLQIFETAILRHSLMLVGPTKRSIYQVLRDHSEETTSLKRRRAEKFDNIVYKLNLISIPYGDLYGTYNAATNDWKNEVLMLMLRECVRDENVQKHWTIYDGPVDAYWIEDMNTVYYDSKKMRLASIQIIQLTSYMNMLFEVENLHVTCPATESRCGMLEGEFQSSYKETLRDIFML
;
A
#
# COMPACT_ATOMS: atom_id res chain seq x y z
N MET A 1 14.79 18.05 -15.82
CA MET A 1 13.91 19.26 -15.88
C MET A 1 12.43 18.89 -15.76
N LYS A 2 11.95 17.81 -16.42
CA LYS A 2 10.61 17.25 -16.15
C LYS A 2 10.47 16.71 -14.72
N ASP A 3 11.50 16.06 -14.19
CA ASP A 3 11.47 15.45 -12.86
C ASP A 3 11.39 16.49 -11.73
N ILE A 4 12.03 17.64 -11.89
CA ILE A 4 12.01 18.75 -10.90
C ILE A 4 10.61 19.37 -10.81
N ILE A 5 9.99 19.64 -11.96
CA ILE A 5 8.63 20.21 -12.04
C ILE A 5 7.59 19.23 -11.49
N TYR A 6 7.80 17.92 -11.72
CA TYR A 6 6.97 16.86 -11.16
C TYR A 6 7.10 16.81 -9.63
N TYR A 7 8.33 16.93 -9.12
CA TYR A 7 8.61 16.90 -7.68
C TYR A 7 7.95 18.06 -6.93
N GLU A 8 8.10 19.28 -7.44
CA GLU A 8 7.47 20.47 -6.85
C GLU A 8 5.94 20.38 -6.87
N ALA A 9 5.37 19.81 -7.94
CA ALA A 9 3.92 19.60 -8.04
C ALA A 9 3.42 18.53 -7.06
N LEU A 10 4.16 17.43 -6.90
CA LEU A 10 3.83 16.34 -5.99
C LEU A 10 3.96 16.79 -4.52
N GLU A 11 5.03 17.48 -4.17
CA GLU A 11 5.25 18.04 -2.83
C GLU A 11 4.14 19.03 -2.46
N LYS A 12 3.77 19.91 -3.38
CA LYS A 12 2.69 20.87 -3.17
C LYS A 12 1.34 20.18 -2.97
N ALA A 13 0.99 19.24 -3.84
CA ALA A 13 -0.26 18.49 -3.72
C ALA A 13 -0.32 17.66 -2.43
N LEU A 14 0.82 17.12 -2.00
CA LEU A 14 0.94 16.40 -0.74
C LEU A 14 0.71 17.33 0.47
N ILE A 15 1.27 18.53 0.47
CA ILE A 15 1.05 19.52 1.52
C ILE A 15 -0.43 19.90 1.60
N GLU A 16 -1.09 20.11 0.45
CA GLU A 16 -2.52 20.42 0.36
C GLU A 16 -3.36 19.28 0.99
N VAL A 17 -3.11 18.03 0.59
CA VAL A 17 -3.82 16.85 1.11
C VAL A 17 -3.63 16.69 2.62
N VAL A 18 -2.41 16.88 3.11
CA VAL A 18 -2.10 16.75 4.54
C VAL A 18 -2.79 17.87 5.34
N GLN A 19 -2.85 19.09 4.78
CA GLN A 19 -3.58 20.19 5.40
C GLN A 19 -5.10 19.97 5.39
N GLY A 20 -5.66 19.45 4.29
CA GLY A 20 -7.07 19.12 4.13
C GLY A 20 -7.53 17.99 5.06
N ALA A 21 -6.67 17.00 5.30
CA ALA A 21 -6.92 15.91 6.23
C ALA A 21 -6.74 16.25 7.72
N GLU A 22 -6.52 17.54 8.06
CA GLU A 22 -6.22 18.03 9.42
C GLU A 22 -4.98 17.41 10.08
N LEU A 23 -4.10 16.85 9.25
CA LEU A 23 -2.85 16.23 9.65
C LEU A 23 -1.75 17.30 9.76
N GLN A 24 -0.88 17.21 10.76
CA GLN A 24 0.29 18.06 10.82
C GLN A 24 1.29 17.61 9.75
N ALA A 25 1.49 18.46 8.75
CA ALA A 25 2.53 18.34 7.74
C ALA A 25 3.91 18.55 8.38
N ARG A 26 4.38 17.54 9.14
CA ARG A 26 5.78 17.46 9.54
C ARG A 26 6.59 17.19 8.28
N GLU A 27 7.68 17.93 8.08
CA GLU A 27 8.59 17.80 6.94
C GLU A 27 9.05 16.35 6.70
N GLN A 28 9.26 15.60 7.78
CA GLN A 28 9.60 14.17 7.74
C GLN A 28 8.49 13.32 7.12
N PHE A 29 7.22 13.57 7.46
CA PHE A 29 6.08 12.85 6.90
C PHE A 29 5.94 13.13 5.39
N CYS A 30 6.11 14.39 4.98
CA CYS A 30 6.06 14.76 3.57
C CYS A 30 7.18 14.09 2.77
N THR A 31 8.41 14.15 3.28
CA THR A 31 9.57 13.45 2.71
C THR A 31 9.30 11.95 2.57
N LYS A 32 8.67 11.32 3.56
CA LYS A 32 8.32 9.89 3.49
C LYS A 32 7.28 9.57 2.43
N CYS A 33 6.24 10.40 2.30
CA CYS A 33 5.26 10.18 1.23
C CYS A 33 5.90 10.34 -0.16
N LEU A 34 6.80 11.30 -0.34
CA LEU A 34 7.57 11.45 -1.58
C LEU A 34 8.41 10.19 -1.87
N GLN A 35 9.14 9.69 -0.87
CA GLN A 35 9.92 8.45 -1.00
C GLN A 35 9.05 7.24 -1.41
N ILE A 36 7.81 7.17 -0.93
CA ILE A 36 6.84 6.12 -1.34
C ILE A 36 6.52 6.24 -2.82
N PHE A 37 6.19 7.44 -3.30
CA PHE A 37 5.87 7.66 -4.72
C PHE A 37 7.07 7.37 -5.62
N GLU A 38 8.27 7.82 -5.26
CA GLU A 38 9.49 7.52 -6.02
C GLU A 38 9.76 6.01 -6.09
N THR A 39 9.67 5.34 -4.94
CA THR A 39 9.91 3.90 -4.86
C THR A 39 8.88 3.13 -5.69
N ALA A 40 7.63 3.59 -5.72
CA ALA A 40 6.54 2.97 -6.48
C ALA A 40 6.66 3.12 -8.01
N ILE A 41 7.50 4.04 -8.49
CA ILE A 41 7.84 4.13 -9.91
C ILE A 41 8.77 2.98 -10.32
N LEU A 42 9.69 2.60 -9.42
CA LEU A 42 10.73 1.61 -9.70
C LEU A 42 10.33 0.19 -9.30
N ARG A 43 9.48 0.04 -8.28
CA ARG A 43 9.08 -1.25 -7.70
C ARG A 43 7.58 -1.25 -7.49
N HIS A 44 6.89 -2.30 -7.94
CA HIS A 44 5.45 -2.45 -7.70
C HIS A 44 5.13 -2.87 -6.26
N SER A 45 6.10 -3.44 -5.53
CA SER A 45 5.92 -3.89 -4.16
C SER A 45 6.78 -3.05 -3.20
N LEU A 46 6.15 -2.55 -2.14
CA LEU A 46 6.77 -1.68 -1.14
C LEU A 46 6.46 -2.18 0.27
N MET A 47 7.45 -2.17 1.15
CA MET A 47 7.34 -2.49 2.57
C MET A 47 7.65 -1.24 3.39
N LEU A 48 6.65 -0.78 4.13
CA LEU A 48 6.75 0.30 5.09
C LEU A 48 7.00 -0.30 6.46
N VAL A 49 8.11 0.05 7.10
CA VAL A 49 8.55 -0.52 8.38
C VAL A 49 8.48 0.55 9.46
N GLY A 50 7.72 0.30 10.53
CA GLY A 50 7.67 1.21 11.68
C GLY A 50 6.38 1.14 12.51
N PRO A 51 6.34 1.77 13.69
CA PRO A 51 5.26 1.61 14.67
C PRO A 51 3.94 2.27 14.27
N THR A 52 3.94 3.29 13.42
CA THR A 52 2.73 4.09 13.13
C THR A 52 2.62 4.43 11.64
N LYS A 53 1.55 3.97 10.97
CA LYS A 53 1.38 4.08 9.49
C LYS A 53 0.01 4.55 8.99
N ARG A 54 -0.90 4.89 9.93
CA ARG A 54 -2.32 5.17 9.64
C ARG A 54 -2.60 6.34 8.68
N SER A 55 -1.64 7.23 8.42
CA SER A 55 -1.85 8.41 7.57
C SER A 55 -1.40 8.25 6.12
N ILE A 56 -0.68 7.18 5.75
CA ILE A 56 -0.14 7.03 4.39
C ILE A 56 -1.21 6.69 3.37
N TYR A 57 -2.06 5.70 3.65
CA TYR A 57 -3.13 5.35 2.70
C TYR A 57 -4.17 6.46 2.58
N GLN A 58 -4.34 7.26 3.64
CA GLN A 58 -5.19 8.44 3.63
C GLN A 58 -4.62 9.50 2.69
N VAL A 59 -3.31 9.74 2.70
CA VAL A 59 -2.63 10.56 1.69
C VAL A 59 -2.76 9.95 0.28
N LEU A 60 -2.54 8.64 0.11
CA LEU A 60 -2.66 7.98 -1.21
C LEU A 60 -4.08 8.10 -1.78
N ARG A 61 -5.09 7.99 -0.93
CA ARG A 61 -6.51 8.12 -1.27
C ARG A 61 -6.88 9.59 -1.52
N ASP A 62 -6.55 10.49 -0.61
CA ASP A 62 -7.02 11.88 -0.65
C ASP A 62 -6.24 12.71 -1.71
N HIS A 63 -5.02 12.30 -2.10
CA HIS A 63 -4.31 12.82 -3.29
C HIS A 63 -5.08 12.61 -4.60
N SER A 64 -6.03 11.67 -4.62
CA SER A 64 -6.94 11.49 -5.76
C SER A 64 -8.03 12.56 -5.86
N GLU A 65 -8.44 13.17 -4.74
CA GLU A 65 -9.59 14.06 -4.69
C GLU A 65 -9.22 15.55 -4.88
N GLU A 66 -8.13 16.03 -4.27
CA GLU A 66 -7.75 17.46 -4.30
C GLU A 66 -7.00 17.90 -5.55
N THR A 67 -6.37 16.97 -6.26
CA THR A 67 -5.82 17.19 -7.62
C THR A 67 -6.95 17.47 -8.63
N THR A 68 -8.20 17.67 -8.17
CA THR A 68 -9.38 18.15 -8.93
C THR A 68 -9.39 19.64 -9.23
N SER A 69 -8.81 20.47 -8.36
CA SER A 69 -8.83 21.93 -8.54
C SER A 69 -7.66 22.45 -9.40
N LEU A 70 -6.51 21.76 -9.37
CA LEU A 70 -5.33 22.03 -10.22
C LEU A 70 -5.44 21.43 -11.65
N LYS A 71 -6.59 20.82 -12.00
CA LYS A 71 -6.87 20.04 -13.24
C LYS A 71 -6.74 20.76 -14.59
N ARG A 72 -6.41 22.05 -14.64
CA ARG A 72 -6.35 22.78 -15.94
C ARG A 72 -4.99 22.81 -16.60
N ARG A 73 -3.92 22.33 -15.95
CA ARG A 73 -2.57 22.34 -16.52
C ARG A 73 -1.84 21.03 -16.30
N ARG A 74 -2.20 20.03 -17.09
CA ARG A 74 -1.25 19.05 -17.65
C ARG A 74 -0.55 18.10 -16.65
N ALA A 75 -1.28 17.52 -15.69
CA ALA A 75 -0.82 16.37 -14.92
C ALA A 75 -1.79 15.20 -15.12
N GLU A 76 -1.23 14.01 -15.34
CA GLU A 76 -1.94 12.74 -15.43
C GLU A 76 -2.83 12.56 -14.19
N LYS A 77 -4.05 12.05 -14.37
CA LYS A 77 -4.97 11.77 -13.27
C LYS A 77 -4.28 10.83 -12.28
N PHE A 78 -3.90 11.32 -11.11
CA PHE A 78 -3.54 10.50 -9.93
C PHE A 78 -4.80 10.01 -9.22
N ASP A 79 -5.79 9.56 -9.98
CA ASP A 79 -6.93 8.88 -9.38
C ASP A 79 -6.39 7.52 -8.91
N ASN A 80 -6.22 7.35 -7.60
CA ASN A 80 -5.75 6.10 -7.00
C ASN A 80 -6.96 5.31 -6.50
N ILE A 81 -7.05 4.03 -6.85
CA ILE A 81 -8.02 3.12 -6.26
C ILE A 81 -7.31 2.33 -5.17
N VAL A 82 -7.77 2.44 -3.93
CA VAL A 82 -7.10 1.85 -2.76
C VAL A 82 -7.95 0.71 -2.17
N TYR A 83 -7.38 -0.48 -2.11
CA TYR A 83 -7.92 -1.65 -1.41
C TYR A 83 -7.07 -1.91 -0.18
N LYS A 84 -7.69 -2.01 1.01
CA LYS A 84 -6.97 -2.30 2.26
C LYS A 84 -7.41 -3.62 2.86
N LEU A 85 -6.45 -4.43 3.28
CA LEU A 85 -6.65 -5.70 3.96
C LEU A 85 -5.92 -5.68 5.31
N ASN A 86 -6.65 -5.92 6.40
CA ASN A 86 -6.06 -6.11 7.72
C ASN A 86 -5.77 -7.61 7.94
N LEU A 87 -4.50 -7.98 7.92
CA LEU A 87 -4.05 -9.38 7.99
C LEU A 87 -4.33 -10.01 9.36
N ILE A 88 -4.35 -9.22 10.44
CA ILE A 88 -4.64 -9.73 11.80
C ILE A 88 -6.10 -10.20 11.91
N SER A 89 -7.00 -9.59 11.14
CA SER A 89 -8.44 -9.87 11.21
C SER A 89 -8.87 -11.14 10.45
N ILE A 90 -7.96 -11.77 9.70
CA ILE A 90 -8.25 -12.89 8.81
C ILE A 90 -7.42 -14.10 9.24
N PRO A 91 -8.04 -15.26 9.49
CA PRO A 91 -7.30 -16.49 9.74
C PRO A 91 -6.35 -16.80 8.57
N TYR A 92 -5.13 -17.27 8.85
CA TYR A 92 -4.12 -17.55 7.82
C TYR A 92 -4.65 -18.47 6.70
N GLY A 93 -5.36 -19.54 7.08
CA GLY A 93 -5.96 -20.47 6.12
C GLY A 93 -7.04 -19.84 5.24
N ASP A 94 -7.68 -18.76 5.68
CA ASP A 94 -8.68 -18.01 4.90
C ASP A 94 -8.04 -16.87 4.08
N LEU A 95 -6.78 -16.54 4.35
CA LEU A 95 -6.06 -15.55 3.56
C LEU A 95 -5.59 -16.16 2.23
N TYR A 96 -4.99 -17.35 2.28
CA TYR A 96 -4.39 -18.05 1.14
C TYR A 96 -5.24 -19.17 0.54
N GLY A 97 -6.30 -19.57 1.24
CA GLY A 97 -7.14 -20.70 0.84
C GLY A 97 -6.95 -21.91 1.73
N THR A 98 -8.06 -22.51 2.14
CA THR A 98 -8.09 -23.79 2.84
C THR A 98 -8.72 -24.85 1.94
N TYR A 99 -8.03 -25.98 1.79
CA TYR A 99 -8.55 -27.11 1.04
C TYR A 99 -9.65 -27.82 1.81
N ASN A 100 -10.83 -27.94 1.21
CA ASN A 100 -11.97 -28.66 1.77
C ASN A 100 -12.07 -30.06 1.15
N ALA A 101 -11.65 -31.07 1.92
CA ALA A 101 -11.67 -32.47 1.48
C ALA A 101 -13.08 -33.02 1.19
N ALA A 102 -14.12 -32.47 1.83
CA ALA A 102 -15.50 -32.91 1.60
C ALA A 102 -16.05 -32.43 0.26
N THR A 103 -15.62 -31.25 -0.22
CA THR A 103 -16.03 -30.70 -1.52
C THR A 103 -14.99 -30.86 -2.62
N ASN A 104 -13.79 -31.36 -2.29
CA ASN A 104 -12.65 -31.43 -3.20
C ASN A 104 -12.34 -30.07 -3.85
N ASP A 105 -12.44 -28.99 -3.07
CA ASP A 105 -12.33 -27.61 -3.56
C ASP A 105 -11.63 -26.71 -2.54
N TRP A 106 -11.04 -25.62 -3.03
CA TRP A 106 -10.41 -24.59 -2.21
C TRP A 106 -11.43 -23.52 -1.81
N LYS A 107 -11.46 -23.16 -0.53
CA LYS A 107 -12.35 -22.13 0.01
C LYS A 107 -11.55 -21.04 0.66
N ASN A 108 -12.18 -19.87 0.80
CA ASN A 108 -11.66 -18.73 1.54
C ASN A 108 -10.27 -18.33 1.05
N GLU A 109 -10.17 -17.93 -0.22
CA GLU A 109 -8.94 -17.34 -0.77
C GLU A 109 -9.09 -15.82 -0.77
N VAL A 110 -9.13 -15.18 0.41
CA VAL A 110 -9.47 -13.74 0.52
C VAL A 110 -8.51 -12.85 -0.28
N LEU A 111 -7.21 -13.17 -0.23
CA LEU A 111 -6.19 -12.45 -1.00
C LEU A 111 -6.43 -12.55 -2.52
N MET A 112 -6.78 -13.75 -2.99
CA MET A 112 -7.09 -14.03 -4.38
C MET A 112 -8.30 -13.23 -4.85
N LEU A 113 -9.38 -13.23 -4.06
CA LEU A 113 -10.62 -12.53 -4.40
C LEU A 113 -10.37 -11.03 -4.58
N MET A 114 -9.63 -10.41 -3.65
CA MET A 114 -9.28 -9.00 -3.75
C MET A 114 -8.43 -8.70 -4.99
N LEU A 115 -7.40 -9.51 -5.26
CA LEU A 115 -6.56 -9.32 -6.44
C LEU A 115 -7.31 -9.53 -7.75
N ARG A 116 -8.27 -10.48 -7.81
CA ARG A 116 -9.12 -10.67 -9.00
C ARG A 116 -9.98 -9.46 -9.28
N GLU A 117 -10.56 -8.85 -8.26
CA GLU A 117 -11.35 -7.63 -8.44
C GLU A 117 -10.48 -6.49 -8.96
N CYS A 118 -9.25 -6.33 -8.43
CA CYS A 118 -8.32 -5.33 -8.93
C CYS A 118 -7.88 -5.57 -10.38
N VAL A 119 -7.64 -6.83 -10.77
CA VAL A 119 -7.21 -7.19 -12.13
C VAL A 119 -8.35 -7.08 -13.15
N ARG A 120 -9.60 -7.28 -12.72
CA ARG A 120 -10.80 -7.09 -13.56
C ARG A 120 -11.10 -5.63 -13.86
N ASP A 121 -10.58 -4.72 -13.03
CA ASP A 121 -10.75 -3.29 -13.26
C ASP A 121 -9.83 -2.84 -14.40
N GLU A 122 -10.43 -2.42 -15.51
CA GLU A 122 -9.76 -1.94 -16.72
C GLU A 122 -9.36 -0.46 -16.64
N ASN A 123 -9.64 0.22 -15.52
CA ASN A 123 -9.21 1.60 -15.32
C ASN A 123 -7.68 1.71 -15.39
N VAL A 124 -7.18 2.73 -16.10
CA VAL A 124 -5.74 3.05 -16.19
C VAL A 124 -5.20 3.76 -14.94
N GLN A 125 -6.05 3.87 -13.92
CA GLN A 125 -5.76 4.45 -12.62
C GLN A 125 -4.83 3.53 -11.83
N LYS A 126 -4.05 4.08 -10.89
CA LYS A 126 -3.17 3.24 -10.07
C LYS A 126 -3.98 2.53 -9.00
N HIS A 127 -3.89 1.19 -8.96
CA HIS A 127 -4.53 0.36 -7.94
C HIS A 127 -3.53 0.05 -6.84
N TRP A 128 -3.80 0.50 -5.62
CA TRP A 128 -2.99 0.22 -4.45
C TRP A 128 -3.66 -0.85 -3.60
N THR A 129 -3.01 -1.99 -3.45
CA THR A 129 -3.42 -3.05 -2.52
C THR A 129 -2.56 -2.96 -1.27
N ILE A 130 -3.17 -2.62 -0.15
CA ILE A 130 -2.50 -2.36 1.13
C ILE A 130 -2.75 -3.51 2.07
N TYR A 131 -1.69 -4.05 2.65
CA TYR A 131 -1.71 -5.17 3.59
C TYR A 131 -1.17 -4.69 4.92
N ASP A 132 -2.06 -4.58 5.90
CA ASP A 132 -1.78 -4.06 7.23
C ASP A 132 -1.76 -5.20 8.24
N GLY A 133 -0.58 -5.50 8.76
CA GLY A 133 -0.40 -6.54 9.77
C GLY A 133 1.04 -6.98 9.93
N PRO A 134 1.31 -7.79 10.97
CA PRO A 134 2.63 -8.34 11.21
C PRO A 134 3.02 -9.26 10.06
N VAL A 135 4.30 -9.24 9.76
CA VAL A 135 4.91 -10.18 8.83
C VAL A 135 5.26 -11.43 9.62
N ASP A 136 4.82 -12.58 9.13
CA ASP A 136 5.34 -13.87 9.57
C ASP A 136 6.09 -14.57 8.42
N ALA A 137 6.84 -15.62 8.78
CA ALA A 137 7.68 -16.36 7.84
C ALA A 137 6.85 -17.03 6.73
N TYR A 138 5.65 -17.53 7.04
CA TYR A 138 4.80 -18.21 6.06
C TYR A 138 4.24 -17.22 5.04
N TRP A 139 3.77 -16.07 5.52
CA TRP A 139 3.24 -14.99 4.71
C TRP A 139 4.30 -14.43 3.74
N ILE A 140 5.55 -14.25 4.18
CA ILE A 140 6.64 -13.83 3.28
C ILE A 140 6.94 -14.87 2.22
N GLU A 141 7.02 -16.14 2.62
CA GLU A 141 7.36 -17.22 1.71
C GLU A 141 6.32 -17.37 0.61
N ASP A 142 5.04 -17.34 0.97
CA ASP A 142 3.94 -17.46 0.01
C ASP A 142 3.86 -16.23 -0.93
N MET A 143 4.25 -15.04 -0.45
CA MET A 143 4.29 -13.81 -1.25
C MET A 143 5.55 -13.66 -2.11
N ASN A 144 6.60 -14.45 -1.90
CA ASN A 144 7.87 -14.28 -2.63
C ASN A 144 7.72 -14.38 -4.15
N THR A 145 6.70 -15.08 -4.66
CA THR A 145 6.45 -15.17 -6.11
C THR A 145 5.97 -13.86 -6.73
N VAL A 146 5.22 -13.04 -5.98
CA VAL A 146 4.65 -11.78 -6.50
C VAL A 146 5.62 -10.61 -6.41
N TYR A 147 6.66 -10.68 -5.57
CA TYR A 147 7.71 -9.64 -5.47
C TYR A 147 8.63 -9.58 -6.70
N TYR A 148 8.65 -10.63 -7.53
CA TYR A 148 9.41 -10.59 -8.77
C TYR A 148 8.79 -9.66 -9.80
N ASP A 149 9.60 -9.17 -10.73
CA ASP A 149 9.18 -8.40 -11.91
C ASP A 149 8.14 -9.15 -12.77
N SER A 150 8.05 -10.46 -12.61
CA SER A 150 7.03 -11.28 -13.26
C SER A 150 5.60 -10.89 -12.87
N LYS A 151 5.40 -10.25 -11.70
CA LYS A 151 4.09 -9.82 -11.18
C LYS A 151 3.05 -10.95 -11.16
N LYS A 152 3.50 -12.19 -10.94
CA LYS A 152 2.66 -13.39 -10.87
C LYS A 152 2.57 -13.88 -9.45
N MET A 153 1.36 -13.91 -8.90
CA MET A 153 1.09 -14.57 -7.63
C MET A 153 0.62 -16.00 -7.91
N ARG A 154 1.24 -16.98 -7.25
CA ARG A 154 0.78 -18.37 -7.23
C ARG A 154 0.17 -18.67 -5.86
N LEU A 155 -1.04 -19.23 -5.85
CA LEU A 155 -1.74 -19.63 -4.63
C LEU A 155 -1.50 -21.11 -4.31
N ALA A 156 -1.84 -21.50 -3.07
CA ALA A 156 -1.83 -22.88 -2.62
C ALA A 156 -2.74 -23.78 -3.48
N SER A 157 -3.82 -23.21 -4.04
CA SER A 157 -4.71 -23.85 -5.02
C SER A 157 -4.11 -24.04 -6.42
N ILE A 158 -2.82 -23.73 -6.61
CA ILE A 158 -2.07 -23.79 -7.89
C ILE A 158 -2.56 -22.73 -8.91
N GLN A 159 -3.62 -21.99 -8.60
CA GLN A 159 -4.07 -20.85 -9.38
C GLN A 159 -2.98 -19.79 -9.50
N ILE A 160 -2.98 -19.08 -10.63
CA ILE A 160 -2.03 -18.01 -10.92
C ILE A 160 -2.81 -16.74 -11.25
N ILE A 161 -2.48 -15.65 -10.57
CA ILE A 161 -2.96 -14.31 -10.91
C ILE A 161 -1.78 -13.48 -11.40
N GLN A 162 -1.97 -12.86 -12.57
CA GLN A 162 -1.03 -11.88 -13.13
C GLN A 162 -1.53 -10.48 -12.76
N LEU A 163 -0.71 -9.72 -12.02
CA LEU A 163 -1.02 -8.33 -11.73
C LEU A 163 -0.81 -7.47 -12.98
N THR A 164 -1.60 -6.40 -13.09
CA THR A 164 -1.46 -5.42 -14.17
C THR A 164 -0.28 -4.48 -13.93
N SER A 165 0.10 -3.68 -14.94
CA SER A 165 1.13 -2.65 -14.80
C SER A 165 0.71 -1.47 -13.91
N TYR A 166 -0.59 -1.34 -13.63
CA TYR A 166 -1.17 -0.25 -12.83
C TYR A 166 -1.28 -0.59 -11.35
N MET A 167 -1.06 -1.85 -10.96
CA MET A 167 -1.13 -2.29 -9.57
C MET A 167 0.17 -2.07 -8.82
N ASN A 168 0.04 -1.56 -7.59
CA ASN A 168 1.07 -1.45 -6.58
C ASN A 168 0.63 -2.18 -5.30
N MET A 169 1.55 -2.85 -4.64
CA MET A 169 1.36 -3.56 -3.37
C MET A 169 2.12 -2.82 -2.27
N LEU A 170 1.43 -2.51 -1.18
CA LEU A 170 2.01 -1.81 -0.03
C LEU A 170 1.82 -2.66 1.22
N PHE A 171 2.90 -2.94 1.92
CA PHE A 171 2.91 -3.76 3.12
C PHE A 171 3.25 -2.88 4.31
N GLU A 172 2.34 -2.80 5.27
CA GLU A 172 2.48 -1.99 6.49
C GLU A 172 2.89 -2.91 7.66
N VAL A 173 4.19 -2.92 7.99
CA VAL A 173 4.78 -3.95 8.87
C VAL A 173 5.53 -3.31 10.04
N GLU A 174 5.45 -3.85 11.24
CA GLU A 174 6.10 -3.23 12.42
C GLU A 174 7.61 -3.38 12.36
N ASN A 175 8.09 -4.58 12.02
CA ASN A 175 9.50 -4.93 11.94
C ASN A 175 9.72 -6.01 10.86
N LEU A 176 10.98 -6.24 10.52
CA LEU A 176 11.42 -7.18 9.50
C LEU A 176 12.18 -8.38 10.10
N HIS A 177 11.92 -8.76 11.36
CA HIS A 177 12.73 -9.78 12.04
C HIS A 177 12.71 -11.17 11.38
N VAL A 178 11.69 -11.46 10.58
CA VAL A 178 11.46 -12.74 9.92
C VAL A 178 11.73 -12.70 8.41
N THR A 179 12.22 -11.56 7.88
CA THR A 179 12.52 -11.43 6.45
C THR A 179 13.87 -12.01 6.12
N CYS A 180 14.04 -12.48 4.88
CA CYS A 180 15.35 -12.87 4.38
C CYS A 180 15.93 -11.76 3.47
N PRO A 181 17.27 -11.67 3.32
CA PRO A 181 17.91 -10.66 2.48
C PRO A 181 17.43 -10.68 1.02
N ALA A 182 16.99 -11.83 0.52
CA ALA A 182 16.43 -11.96 -0.83
C ALA A 182 15.09 -11.21 -0.96
N THR A 183 14.21 -11.31 0.04
CA THR A 183 12.94 -10.56 0.09
C THR A 183 13.21 -9.06 0.22
N GLU A 184 14.14 -8.68 1.09
CA GLU A 184 14.57 -7.29 1.28
C GLU A 184 15.11 -6.65 0.01
N SER A 185 15.81 -7.42 -0.83
CA SER A 185 16.37 -6.91 -2.08
C SER A 185 15.30 -6.60 -3.15
N ARG A 186 14.15 -7.28 -3.12
CA ARG A 186 13.12 -7.27 -4.18
C ARG A 186 11.98 -6.30 -3.93
N CYS A 187 11.68 -6.03 -2.67
CA CYS A 187 10.62 -5.10 -2.28
C CYS A 187 11.23 -3.74 -1.92
N GLY A 188 10.56 -2.63 -2.23
CA GLY A 188 11.02 -1.30 -1.86
C GLY A 188 10.92 -1.09 -0.36
N MET A 189 12.05 -1.04 0.35
CA MET A 189 12.09 -0.90 1.80
C MET A 189 12.10 0.56 2.21
N LEU A 190 11.12 0.97 3.00
CA LEU A 190 11.04 2.31 3.59
C LEU A 190 10.82 2.18 5.08
N GLU A 191 11.84 2.57 5.84
CA GLU A 191 11.77 2.61 7.31
C GLU A 191 11.49 4.03 7.78
N GLY A 192 10.69 4.16 8.84
CA GLY A 192 10.56 5.42 9.55
C GLY A 192 9.25 5.61 10.30
N GLU A 193 9.14 6.78 10.92
CA GLU A 193 7.88 7.23 11.50
C GLU A 193 6.99 7.81 10.41
N PHE A 194 5.88 7.14 10.14
CA PHE A 194 4.90 7.57 9.15
C PHE A 194 3.69 8.23 9.81
N GLN A 195 3.89 8.88 10.96
CA GLN A 195 2.84 9.54 11.70
C GLN A 195 2.77 11.02 11.35
N SER A 196 1.58 11.46 10.96
CA SER A 196 1.19 12.86 11.12
C SER A 196 0.44 13.00 12.44
N SER A 197 0.85 13.91 13.33
CA SER A 197 0.05 14.28 14.49
C SER A 197 -1.22 15.00 14.01
N TYR A 198 -2.39 14.68 14.55
CA TYR A 198 -3.53 15.60 14.41
C TYR A 198 -3.15 16.94 15.04
N LYS A 199 -3.68 18.06 14.53
CA LYS A 199 -3.56 19.35 15.24
C LYS A 199 -3.98 19.11 16.70
N GLU A 200 -3.06 19.31 17.63
CA GLU A 200 -3.34 19.21 19.06
C GLU A 200 -4.41 20.27 19.43
N THR A 201 -5.69 19.88 19.40
CA THR A 201 -6.78 20.69 19.94
C THR A 201 -7.73 19.88 20.81
N LEU A 202 -7.39 18.63 21.16
CA LEU A 202 -8.12 17.88 22.19
C LEU A 202 -7.15 17.11 23.09
N ARG A 203 -6.37 17.86 23.87
CA ARG A 203 -5.55 17.30 24.96
C ARG A 203 -6.31 17.00 26.25
N ASP A 204 -7.61 17.32 26.39
CA ASP A 204 -8.32 17.14 27.66
C ASP A 204 -9.76 16.62 27.51
N ILE A 205 -9.97 15.36 27.15
CA ILE A 205 -11.19 14.62 27.52
C ILE A 205 -10.85 13.13 27.73
N PHE A 206 -10.01 12.80 28.71
CA PHE A 206 -10.02 11.50 29.42
C PHE A 206 -9.21 11.67 30.72
N MET A 207 -9.69 12.58 31.57
CA MET A 207 -9.34 12.69 32.99
C MET A 207 -10.65 12.93 33.76
N LEU A 208 -11.55 11.95 33.73
CA LEU A 208 -12.57 11.66 34.74
C LEU A 208 -12.82 10.15 34.76
#